data_AF-A0A9E4QGX5-F1
#
_entry.id   AF-A0A9E4QGX5-F1
#
_cell.length_a   1.000
_cell.length_b   1.000
_cell.length_c   1.000
_cell.angle_alpha   90.00
_cell.angle_beta   90.00
_cell.angle_gamma   90.00
#
_symmetry.space_group_name_H-M   'P 1'
#
loop_
_entity.id
_entity.type
_entity.pdbx_description
1 polymer ?
#
loop_
_entity_poly.entity_id
_entity_poly.type
_entity_poly.pdbx_seq_one_letter_code
_entity_poly.pdbx_strand_id
1 'polypeptide(L)'
;MDREALEEGARKILLTNLRQGVADWNGQKYSFVCPSLTGYPFQWFWDSCFHAIALIHLDQDQAKAELRTLMSGALPDGFMPHIIFWEMEKQPDFLSRNIVGQTDPHYSSTMQPPIIAYAVERVYRATGDEDFRDAALPVLTGFYRWLRNTRDPDDDGLIAVIQPEEAG
;
A
#
# COMPACT_ATOMS: atom_id res chain seq x y z
N MET A 1 -15.60 27.17 2.80
CA MET A 1 -16.07 25.80 3.06
C MET A 1 -15.76 25.51 4.52
N ASP A 2 -16.73 25.04 5.29
CA ASP A 2 -16.53 24.73 6.71
C ASP A 2 -15.60 23.51 6.87
N ARG A 3 -14.71 23.54 7.86
CA ARG A 3 -13.72 22.48 8.10
C ARG A 3 -14.41 21.16 8.46
N GLU A 4 -15.44 21.20 9.28
CA GLU A 4 -16.19 20.00 9.65
C GLU A 4 -16.85 19.35 8.42
N ALA A 5 -17.40 20.16 7.52
CA ALA A 5 -17.99 19.66 6.28
C ALA A 5 -16.94 18.99 5.34
N LEU A 6 -15.72 19.52 5.32
CA LEU A 6 -14.61 18.90 4.58
C LEU A 6 -14.15 17.58 5.20
N GLU A 7 -14.01 17.53 6.52
CA GLU A 7 -13.62 16.33 7.26
C GLU A 7 -14.67 15.22 7.11
N GLU A 8 -15.95 15.56 7.17
CA GLU A 8 -17.06 14.62 6.94
C GLU A 8 -17.08 14.12 5.48
N GLY A 9 -16.86 15.01 4.51
CA GLY A 9 -16.74 14.64 3.10
C GLY A 9 -15.58 13.66 2.85
N ALA A 10 -14.41 13.93 3.44
CA ALA A 10 -13.23 13.06 3.34
C ALA A 10 -13.47 11.70 4.01
N ARG A 11 -14.06 11.70 5.23
CA ARG A 11 -14.43 10.48 5.94
C ARG A 11 -15.36 9.61 5.10
N LYS A 12 -16.40 10.21 4.52
CA LYS A 12 -17.36 9.49 3.68
C LYS A 12 -16.66 8.81 2.50
N ILE A 13 -15.75 9.50 1.81
CA ILE A 13 -15.03 8.95 0.66
C ILE A 13 -14.12 7.78 1.10
N LEU A 14 -13.26 8.01 2.10
CA LEU A 14 -12.30 6.99 2.57
C LEU A 14 -13.01 5.73 3.09
N LEU A 15 -14.07 5.89 3.88
CA LEU A 15 -14.81 4.75 4.43
C LEU A 15 -15.66 4.04 3.38
N THR A 16 -16.14 4.74 2.35
CA THR A 16 -16.85 4.09 1.22
C THR A 16 -15.90 3.21 0.42
N ASN A 17 -14.63 3.60 0.34
CA ASN A 17 -13.60 2.86 -0.37
C ASN A 17 -12.89 1.79 0.50
N LEU A 18 -13.24 1.69 1.78
CA LEU A 18 -12.67 0.69 2.69
C LEU A 18 -13.10 -0.72 2.27
N ARG A 19 -12.11 -1.61 2.12
CA ARG A 19 -12.25 -3.03 1.83
C ARG A 19 -11.70 -3.82 3.00
N GLN A 20 -12.49 -4.78 3.48
CA GLN A 20 -12.13 -5.65 4.60
C GLN A 20 -12.59 -7.06 4.31
N GLY A 21 -11.77 -8.03 4.70
CA GLY A 21 -12.11 -9.43 4.49
C GLY A 21 -10.98 -10.37 4.89
N VAL A 22 -11.13 -11.61 4.44
CA VAL A 22 -10.10 -12.65 4.52
C VAL A 22 -9.82 -13.07 3.08
N ALA A 23 -8.55 -13.06 2.68
CA ALA A 23 -8.17 -13.47 1.33
C ALA A 23 -8.25 -14.98 1.17
N ASP A 24 -8.93 -15.43 0.12
CA ASP A 24 -9.15 -16.86 -0.16
C ASP A 24 -7.84 -17.61 -0.44
N TRP A 25 -6.82 -16.92 -0.96
CA TRP A 25 -5.58 -17.53 -1.43
C TRP A 25 -4.54 -17.78 -0.31
N ASN A 26 -4.68 -17.14 0.86
CA ASN A 26 -3.76 -17.37 1.99
C ASN A 26 -4.42 -17.31 3.39
N GLY A 27 -5.74 -17.08 3.47
CA GLY A 27 -6.47 -16.98 4.73
C GLY A 27 -6.14 -15.72 5.55
N GLN A 28 -5.44 -14.74 4.97
CA GLN A 28 -5.02 -13.56 5.68
C GLN A 28 -6.13 -12.51 5.73
N LYS A 29 -6.31 -11.89 6.91
CA LYS A 29 -7.17 -10.71 7.04
C LYS A 29 -6.53 -9.51 6.36
N TYR A 30 -7.31 -8.82 5.54
CA TYR A 30 -6.92 -7.56 4.93
C TYR A 30 -7.87 -6.44 5.36
N SER A 31 -7.33 -5.23 5.47
CA SER A 31 -8.09 -4.00 5.67
C SER A 31 -7.38 -2.86 4.95
N PHE A 32 -7.92 -2.41 3.82
CA PHE A 32 -7.30 -1.36 3.02
C PHE A 32 -8.33 -0.44 2.37
N VAL A 33 -7.94 0.78 2.05
CA VAL A 33 -8.75 1.73 1.28
C VAL A 33 -8.29 1.68 -0.18
N CYS A 34 -9.19 1.35 -1.10
CA CYS A 34 -8.87 1.40 -2.52
C CYS A 34 -8.99 2.85 -3.07
N PRO A 35 -8.21 3.24 -4.09
CA PRO A 35 -8.33 4.60 -4.65
C PRO A 35 -9.68 4.86 -5.32
N SER A 36 -10.26 3.83 -5.95
CA SER A 36 -11.56 3.92 -6.62
C SER A 36 -12.25 2.55 -6.68
N LEU A 37 -13.53 2.51 -6.34
CA LEU A 37 -14.35 1.29 -6.40
C LEU A 37 -14.47 0.69 -7.80
N THR A 38 -14.25 1.48 -8.86
CA THR A 38 -14.40 1.03 -10.26
C THR A 38 -13.09 1.06 -11.03
N GLY A 39 -12.31 2.13 -10.91
CA GLY A 39 -11.07 2.30 -11.67
C GLY A 39 -9.88 1.54 -11.06
N TYR A 40 -9.78 1.54 -9.74
CA TYR A 40 -8.62 1.03 -9.01
C TYR A 40 -9.07 0.24 -7.77
N PRO A 41 -9.75 -0.90 -7.93
CA PRO A 41 -10.49 -1.55 -6.84
C PRO A 41 -9.60 -2.44 -5.93
N PHE A 42 -8.30 -2.20 -5.90
CA PHE A 42 -7.31 -3.01 -5.17
C PHE A 42 -6.49 -2.15 -4.21
N GLN A 43 -5.60 -2.80 -3.45
CA GLN A 43 -4.64 -2.09 -2.63
C GLN A 43 -3.46 -1.65 -3.49
N TRP A 44 -3.20 -0.34 -3.53
CA TRP A 44 -2.08 0.26 -4.24
C TRP A 44 -1.06 0.81 -3.26
N PHE A 45 0.22 0.57 -3.51
CA PHE A 45 1.29 0.82 -2.54
C PHE A 45 1.36 2.26 -2.05
N TRP A 46 1.52 3.22 -2.96
CA TRP A 46 1.69 4.62 -2.54
C TRP A 46 0.35 5.25 -2.10
N ASP A 47 -0.78 4.83 -2.68
CA ASP A 47 -2.11 5.27 -2.29
C ASP A 47 -2.38 4.86 -0.84
N SER A 48 -2.11 3.59 -0.49
CA SER A 48 -2.23 3.10 0.89
C SER A 48 -1.39 3.90 1.87
N CYS A 49 -0.20 4.36 1.46
CA CYS A 49 0.63 5.23 2.29
C CYS A 49 -0.05 6.58 2.55
N PHE A 50 -0.63 7.21 1.53
CA PHE A 50 -1.38 8.46 1.69
C PHE A 50 -2.71 8.28 2.44
N HIS A 51 -3.43 7.19 2.17
CA HIS A 51 -4.64 6.81 2.90
C HIS A 51 -4.33 6.65 4.38
N ALA A 52 -3.26 5.94 4.76
CA ALA A 52 -2.86 5.79 6.15
C ALA A 52 -2.57 7.14 6.81
N ILE A 53 -1.88 8.06 6.11
CA ILE A 53 -1.61 9.42 6.63
C ILE A 53 -2.91 10.19 6.86
N ALA A 54 -3.89 10.09 5.96
CA ALA A 54 -5.20 10.72 6.15
C ALA A 54 -5.99 10.06 7.30
N LEU A 55 -5.96 8.73 7.38
CA LEU A 55 -6.66 7.93 8.38
C LEU A 55 -6.19 8.23 9.81
N ILE A 56 -4.95 8.69 10.01
CA ILE A 56 -4.48 9.17 11.33
C ILE A 56 -5.47 10.15 11.99
N HIS A 57 -6.14 10.99 11.19
CA HIS A 57 -7.07 12.00 11.66
C HIS A 57 -8.51 11.49 11.84
N LEU A 58 -8.82 10.29 11.34
CA LEU A 58 -10.19 9.77 11.26
C LEU A 58 -10.40 8.48 12.04
N ASP A 59 -9.43 7.57 11.95
CA ASP A 59 -9.38 6.24 12.55
C ASP A 59 -7.92 5.73 12.54
N GLN A 60 -7.23 5.86 13.69
CA GLN A 60 -5.83 5.47 13.81
C GLN A 60 -5.60 3.95 13.77
N ASP A 61 -6.58 3.15 14.19
CA ASP A 61 -6.46 1.70 14.10
C ASP A 61 -6.57 1.24 12.66
N GLN A 62 -7.45 1.86 11.87
CA GLN A 62 -7.51 1.64 10.43
C GLN A 62 -6.24 2.14 9.73
N ALA A 63 -5.63 3.26 10.16
CA ALA A 63 -4.34 3.71 9.62
C ALA A 63 -3.22 2.66 9.80
N LYS A 64 -3.16 2.03 10.98
CA LYS A 64 -2.24 0.91 11.24
C LYS A 64 -2.61 -0.32 10.41
N ALA A 65 -3.90 -0.64 10.29
CA ALA A 65 -4.39 -1.80 9.55
C ALA A 65 -4.08 -1.70 8.04
N GLU A 66 -4.21 -0.50 7.46
CA GLU A 66 -3.83 -0.17 6.08
C GLU A 66 -2.37 -0.57 5.80
N LEU A 67 -1.44 -0.05 6.63
CA LEU A 67 0.00 -0.30 6.47
C LEU A 67 0.39 -1.72 6.83
N ARG A 68 -0.22 -2.34 7.86
CA ARG A 68 0.00 -3.76 8.17
C ARG A 68 -0.43 -4.66 7.01
N THR A 69 -1.55 -4.34 6.38
CA THR A 69 -2.04 -5.06 5.20
C THR A 69 -1.07 -4.87 4.02
N LEU A 70 -0.63 -3.64 3.74
CA LEU A 70 0.35 -3.39 2.68
C LEU A 70 1.67 -4.14 2.91
N MET A 71 2.24 -4.02 4.12
CA MET A 71 3.51 -4.65 4.49
C MET A 71 3.46 -6.18 4.46
N SER A 72 2.28 -6.77 4.62
CA SER A 72 2.12 -8.21 4.52
C SER A 72 2.25 -8.78 3.11
N GLY A 73 2.16 -7.93 2.09
CA GLY A 73 2.46 -8.29 0.70
C GLY A 73 3.96 -8.23 0.35
N ALA A 74 4.84 -7.94 1.31
CA ALA A 74 6.28 -7.95 1.08
C ALA A 74 6.78 -9.39 0.80
N LEU A 75 7.58 -9.54 -0.25
CA LEU A 75 8.15 -10.81 -0.66
C LEU A 75 9.44 -11.14 0.10
N PRO A 76 9.88 -12.42 0.11
CA PRO A 76 11.07 -12.85 0.86
C PRO A 76 12.38 -12.14 0.47
N ASP A 77 12.48 -11.62 -0.76
CA ASP A 77 13.64 -10.86 -1.25
C ASP A 77 13.60 -9.36 -0.86
N GLY A 78 12.51 -8.92 -0.23
CA GLY A 78 12.25 -7.54 0.16
C GLY A 78 11.44 -6.74 -0.87
N PHE A 79 11.11 -7.30 -2.03
CA PHE A 79 10.24 -6.61 -2.98
C PHE A 79 8.85 -6.35 -2.39
N MET A 80 8.30 -5.16 -2.63
CA MET A 80 6.91 -4.85 -2.34
C MET A 80 6.19 -4.49 -3.64
N PRO A 81 5.13 -5.22 -4.01
CA PRO A 81 4.39 -4.96 -5.24
C PRO A 81 3.59 -3.67 -5.13
N HIS A 82 3.45 -2.95 -6.24
CA HIS A 82 2.62 -1.75 -6.26
C HIS A 82 1.12 -2.04 -6.21
N ILE A 83 0.68 -3.27 -6.52
CA ILE A 83 -0.72 -3.73 -6.39
C ILE A 83 -0.73 -5.08 -5.67
N ILE A 84 -1.61 -5.20 -4.69
CA ILE A 84 -1.95 -6.48 -4.05
C ILE A 84 -3.42 -6.81 -4.35
N PHE A 85 -3.65 -7.98 -4.97
CA PHE A 85 -4.97 -8.45 -5.36
C PHE A 85 -5.60 -9.30 -4.24
N TRP A 86 -6.14 -8.62 -3.22
CA TRP A 86 -6.85 -9.28 -2.12
C TRP A 86 -8.20 -9.87 -2.55
N GLU A 87 -8.92 -9.16 -3.41
CA GLU A 87 -10.26 -9.49 -3.93
C GLU A 87 -10.15 -10.05 -5.36
N MET A 88 -9.70 -11.30 -5.45
CA MET A 88 -9.34 -11.96 -6.72
C MET A 88 -10.48 -12.02 -7.73
N GLU A 89 -11.73 -12.00 -7.29
CA GLU A 89 -12.91 -11.99 -8.15
C GLU A 89 -13.00 -10.75 -9.05
N LYS A 90 -12.38 -9.62 -8.65
CA LYS A 90 -12.36 -8.37 -9.43
C LYS A 90 -11.23 -8.34 -10.45
N GLN A 91 -10.20 -9.16 -10.28
CA GLN A 91 -8.98 -9.09 -11.07
C GLN A 91 -9.21 -9.36 -12.56
N PRO A 92 -9.97 -10.38 -13.00
CA PRO A 92 -10.14 -10.66 -14.42
C PRO A 92 -10.72 -9.47 -15.21
N ASP A 93 -11.71 -8.77 -14.64
CA ASP A 93 -12.30 -7.59 -15.26
C ASP A 93 -11.27 -6.44 -15.35
N PHE A 94 -10.50 -6.21 -14.29
CA PHE A 94 -9.46 -5.19 -14.27
C PHE A 94 -8.35 -5.47 -15.28
N LEU A 95 -7.84 -6.70 -15.34
CA LEU A 95 -6.79 -7.11 -16.29
C LEU A 95 -7.28 -7.17 -17.73
N SER A 96 -8.59 -7.26 -17.97
CA SER A 96 -9.15 -7.15 -19.34
C SER A 96 -8.98 -5.75 -19.94
N ARG A 97 -8.75 -4.72 -19.11
CA ARG A 97 -8.66 -3.31 -19.48
C ARG A 97 -7.30 -2.67 -19.19
N ASN A 98 -6.45 -3.35 -18.41
CA ASN A 98 -5.17 -2.84 -17.94
C ASN A 98 -4.07 -3.88 -18.13
N ILE A 99 -2.90 -3.44 -18.59
CA ILE A 99 -1.72 -4.31 -18.70
C ILE A 99 -0.92 -4.16 -17.41
N VAL A 100 -0.85 -5.22 -16.62
CA VAL A 100 -0.10 -5.26 -15.36
C VAL A 100 0.83 -6.45 -15.39
N GLY A 101 2.13 -6.18 -15.24
CA GLY A 101 3.11 -7.23 -14.99
C GLY A 101 2.83 -7.86 -13.62
N GLN A 102 2.90 -9.19 -13.52
CA GLN A 102 2.57 -9.94 -12.32
C GLN A 102 3.75 -10.85 -11.95
N THR A 103 4.17 -10.82 -10.69
CA THR A 103 5.16 -11.80 -10.18
C THR A 103 4.48 -13.15 -9.93
N ASP A 104 3.22 -13.11 -9.52
CA ASP A 104 2.27 -14.21 -9.51
C ASP A 104 0.84 -13.63 -9.58
N PRO A 105 -0.23 -14.45 -9.68
CA PRO A 105 -1.59 -13.93 -9.80
C PRO A 105 -2.01 -12.92 -8.72
N HIS A 106 -1.45 -12.92 -7.52
CA HIS A 106 -1.88 -12.08 -6.39
C HIS A 106 -1.11 -10.77 -6.25
N TYR A 107 0.02 -10.62 -6.96
CA TYR A 107 0.92 -9.49 -6.82
C TYR A 107 1.42 -8.97 -8.16
N SER A 108 1.43 -7.64 -8.33
CA SER A 108 2.09 -7.03 -9.48
C SER A 108 3.63 -7.18 -9.41
N SER A 109 4.32 -7.00 -10.52
CA SER A 109 5.78 -7.18 -10.65
C SER A 109 6.58 -5.87 -10.63
N THR A 110 5.92 -4.74 -10.44
CA THR A 110 6.57 -3.42 -10.44
C THR A 110 6.38 -2.70 -9.12
N MET A 111 7.28 -1.77 -8.81
CA MET A 111 7.24 -0.98 -7.57
C MET A 111 6.48 0.34 -7.76
N GLN A 112 6.39 1.13 -6.70
CA GLN A 112 5.92 2.52 -6.71
C GLN A 112 6.84 3.38 -5.83
N PRO A 113 6.71 4.73 -5.87
CA PRO A 113 7.57 5.62 -5.08
C PRO A 113 7.60 5.24 -3.59
N PRO A 114 8.80 5.05 -3.00
CA PRO A 114 8.95 4.38 -1.71
C PRO A 114 8.68 5.31 -0.51
N ILE A 115 7.45 5.79 -0.37
CA ILE A 115 7.05 6.72 0.69
C ILE A 115 6.66 6.02 2.01
N ILE A 116 6.71 4.68 2.05
CA ILE A 116 6.17 3.87 3.14
C ILE A 116 6.85 4.12 4.48
N ALA A 117 8.16 4.37 4.53
CA ALA A 117 8.82 4.72 5.79
C ALA A 117 8.26 6.02 6.39
N TYR A 118 7.97 7.01 5.54
CA TYR A 118 7.35 8.25 5.98
C TYR A 118 5.94 7.96 6.50
N ALA A 119 5.11 7.19 5.77
CA ALA A 119 3.77 6.84 6.24
C ALA A 119 3.78 6.09 7.59
N VAL A 120 4.65 5.09 7.75
CA VAL A 120 4.85 4.36 9.02
C VAL A 120 5.27 5.32 10.13
N GLU A 121 6.22 6.21 9.88
CA GLU A 121 6.65 7.21 10.87
C GLU A 121 5.49 8.12 11.29
N ARG A 122 4.68 8.59 10.34
CA ARG A 122 3.50 9.44 10.62
C ARG A 122 2.51 8.71 11.52
N VAL A 123 2.19 7.45 11.20
CA VAL A 123 1.26 6.63 12.00
C VAL A 123 1.83 6.35 13.39
N TYR A 124 3.12 5.99 13.49
CA TYR A 124 3.77 5.77 14.78
C TYR A 124 3.76 7.04 15.65
N ARG A 125 4.14 8.21 15.10
CA ARG A 125 4.12 9.48 15.84
C ARG A 125 2.73 9.86 16.34
N ALA A 126 1.68 9.47 15.63
CA ALA A 126 0.31 9.75 16.04
C ALA A 126 -0.26 8.78 17.09
N THR A 127 0.25 7.55 17.13
CA THR A 127 -0.30 6.46 17.96
C THR A 127 0.58 6.12 19.16
N GLY A 128 1.89 6.31 19.07
CA GLY A 128 2.87 5.79 20.04
C GLY A 128 2.93 4.26 20.08
N ASP A 129 2.40 3.56 19.07
CA ASP A 129 2.30 2.10 19.03
C ASP A 129 3.66 1.47 18.71
N GLU A 130 4.38 1.07 19.77
CA GLU A 130 5.69 0.43 19.69
C GLU A 130 5.64 -0.92 18.95
N ASP A 131 4.58 -1.71 19.14
CA ASP A 131 4.41 -3.01 18.47
C ASP A 131 4.23 -2.83 16.96
N PHE A 132 3.49 -1.79 16.54
CA PHE A 132 3.37 -1.42 15.14
C PHE A 132 4.73 -1.03 14.54
N ARG A 133 5.51 -0.19 15.24
CA ARG A 133 6.86 0.19 14.79
C ARG A 133 7.76 -1.04 14.64
N ASP A 134 7.81 -1.88 15.67
CA ASP A 134 8.73 -3.02 15.72
C ASP A 134 8.37 -4.07 14.66
N ALA A 135 7.09 -4.24 14.34
CA ALA A 135 6.66 -5.06 13.21
C ALA A 135 7.00 -4.45 11.84
N ALA A 136 6.98 -3.12 11.71
CA ALA A 136 7.23 -2.44 10.45
C ALA A 136 8.72 -2.38 10.08
N LEU A 137 9.61 -2.16 11.05
CA LEU A 137 11.04 -1.91 10.82
C LEU A 137 11.75 -3.00 9.99
N PRO A 138 11.54 -4.31 10.23
CA PRO A 138 12.15 -5.36 9.42
C PRO A 138 11.68 -5.33 7.96
N VAL A 139 10.39 -5.08 7.72
CA VAL A 139 9.81 -5.01 6.36
C VAL A 139 10.36 -3.82 5.60
N LEU A 140 10.36 -2.64 6.24
CA LEU A 140 10.96 -1.42 5.67
C LEU A 140 12.44 -1.66 5.32
N THR A 141 13.19 -2.24 6.25
CA THR A 141 14.61 -2.54 6.01
C THR A 141 14.80 -3.48 4.82
N GLY A 142 13.96 -4.51 4.67
CA GLY A 142 13.96 -5.41 3.53
C GLY A 142 13.71 -4.65 2.22
N PHE A 143 12.67 -3.83 2.17
CA PHE A 143 12.30 -3.07 0.99
C PHE A 143 13.36 -2.06 0.54
N TYR A 144 13.91 -1.25 1.47
CA TYR A 144 14.96 -0.30 1.10
C TYR A 144 16.28 -0.99 0.72
N ARG A 145 16.58 -2.18 1.25
CA ARG A 145 17.71 -3.00 0.77
C ARG A 145 17.44 -3.55 -0.62
N TRP A 146 16.23 -4.00 -0.90
CA TRP A 146 15.84 -4.44 -2.24
C TRP A 146 15.97 -3.30 -3.27
N LEU A 147 15.50 -2.09 -2.93
CA LEU A 147 15.68 -0.91 -3.79
C LEU A 147 17.15 -0.65 -4.09
N ARG A 148 17.99 -0.61 -3.07
CA ARG A 148 19.44 -0.41 -3.26
C ARG A 148 20.08 -1.50 -4.13
N ASN A 149 19.72 -2.76 -3.92
CA ASN A 149 20.38 -3.87 -4.60
C ASN A 149 19.86 -4.09 -6.03
N THR A 150 18.60 -3.76 -6.29
CA THR A 150 17.90 -4.12 -7.53
C THR A 150 17.62 -2.91 -8.42
N ARG A 151 17.51 -1.72 -7.83
CA ARG A 151 17.12 -0.48 -8.52
C ARG A 151 18.20 0.60 -8.52
N ASP A 152 19.39 0.31 -8.02
CA ASP A 152 20.58 1.14 -8.14
C ASP A 152 21.77 0.27 -8.59
N PRO A 153 21.73 -0.30 -9.82
CA PRO A 153 22.75 -1.24 -10.29
C PRO A 153 24.10 -0.58 -10.59
N ASP A 154 24.14 0.75 -10.70
CA ASP A 154 25.33 1.57 -10.94
C ASP A 154 25.85 2.30 -9.69
N ASP A 155 25.21 2.11 -8.52
CA ASP A 155 25.61 2.64 -7.21
C ASP A 155 25.73 4.18 -7.21
N ASP A 156 24.83 4.87 -7.91
CA ASP A 156 24.79 6.32 -8.01
C ASP A 156 23.82 6.97 -6.98
N GLY A 157 23.08 6.14 -6.23
CA GLY A 157 22.14 6.56 -5.21
C GLY A 157 20.77 6.98 -5.76
N LEU A 158 20.50 6.77 -7.05
CA LEU A 158 19.22 7.04 -7.68
C LEU A 158 18.44 5.74 -7.93
N ILE A 159 17.11 5.86 -7.92
CA ILE A 159 16.23 4.72 -8.16
C ILE A 159 15.91 4.62 -9.66
N ALA A 160 16.32 3.51 -10.27
CA ALA A 160 15.99 3.17 -11.64
C ALA A 160 14.49 2.82 -11.79
N VAL A 161 13.81 3.61 -12.62
CA VAL A 161 12.43 3.41 -13.07
C VAL A 161 12.47 2.67 -14.41
N ILE A 162 11.89 1.47 -14.46
CA ILE A 162 11.90 0.59 -15.65
C ILE A 162 10.62 0.80 -16.45
N GLN A 163 9.49 1.03 -15.78
CA GLN A 163 8.19 1.26 -16.41
C GLN A 163 7.57 2.58 -15.92
N PRO A 164 6.81 3.31 -16.77
CA PRO A 164 6.23 4.59 -16.40
C PRO A 164 5.39 4.55 -15.11
N GLU A 165 4.67 3.46 -14.87
CA GLU A 165 3.80 3.31 -13.69
C GLU A 165 4.56 3.28 -12.37
N GLU A 166 5.88 2.99 -12.39
CA GLU A 166 6.71 2.96 -11.18
C GLU A 166 7.02 4.36 -10.64
N ALA A 167 6.81 5.41 -11.45
CA ALA A 167 6.97 6.79 -11.04
C ALA A 167 5.72 7.37 -10.35
N GLY A 168 4.58 6.68 -10.40
CA GLY A 168 3.29 7.13 -9.89
C GLY A 168 2.34 7.65 -10.97
#